data_AF-A0A7X3WIX8-F1
#
_entry.id   AF-A0A7X3WIX8-F1
#
_cell.length_a   1.000
_cell.length_b   1.000
_cell.length_c   1.000
_cell.angle_alpha   90.00
_cell.angle_beta   90.00
_cell.angle_gamma   90.00
#
_symmetry.space_group_name_H-M   'P 1'
#
loop_
_entity.id
_entity.type
_entity.pdbx_description
1 polymer ?
#
loop_
_entity_poly.entity_id
_entity_poly.type
_entity_poly.pdbx_seq_one_letter_code
_entity_poly.pdbx_strand_id
1 'polypeptide(L)' 'MFIVTNDLEIINFNLYQNLHVEGEDPGECKLVLIALDGSKRVIAQFADFEDAYNLFADIRDAIAAGETCYSLEDY' A
#
# COMPACT_ATOMS: atom_id res chain seq x y z
N MET A 1 13.97 10.02 3.48
CA MET A 1 13.16 10.67 4.54
C MET A 1 11.72 10.44 4.13
N PHE A 2 11.04 9.52 4.80
CA PHE A 2 9.65 9.18 4.49
C PHE A 2 8.76 9.96 5.45
N ILE A 3 7.73 10.61 4.91
CA ILE A 3 6.67 11.19 5.73
C ILE A 3 5.67 10.07 5.94
N VAL A 4 5.96 9.19 6.89
CA VAL A 4 4.94 8.31 7.49
C VAL A 4 4.15 9.21 8.43
N THR A 5 2.87 9.45 8.13
CA THR A 5 1.98 10.21 9.01
C THR A 5 1.62 9.35 10.23
N ASN A 6 2.60 9.19 11.13
CA ASN A 6 2.54 9.09 12.60
C ASN A 6 1.34 8.44 13.33
N ASP A 7 0.67 7.47 12.73
CA ASP A 7 -0.26 6.57 13.41
C ASP A 7 -0.07 5.18 12.81
N LEU A 8 -0.16 4.11 13.60
CA LEU A 8 -0.13 2.74 13.07
C LEU A 8 -1.19 2.59 11.97
N GLU A 9 -0.80 2.72 10.71
CA GLU A 9 -1.71 2.58 9.57
C GLU A 9 -1.94 1.10 9.33
N ILE A 10 -2.82 0.53 10.14
CA ILE A 10 -3.37 -0.79 9.91
C ILE A 10 -4.33 -0.70 8.72
N ILE A 11 -3.95 -1.31 7.61
CA ILE A 11 -4.82 -1.46 6.45
C ILE A 11 -5.84 -2.53 6.78
N ASN A 12 -7.13 -2.17 6.89
CA ASN A 12 -8.22 -3.15 6.98
C ASN A 12 -8.71 -3.51 5.58
N PHE A 13 -8.38 -4.71 5.10
CA PHE A 13 -8.70 -5.13 3.74
C PHE A 13 -10.20 -5.21 3.46
N ASN A 14 -11.04 -5.37 4.48
CA ASN A 14 -12.50 -5.40 4.29
C ASN A 14 -13.07 -4.07 3.79
N LEU A 15 -12.31 -2.98 3.85
CA LEU A 15 -12.72 -1.65 3.38
C LEU A 15 -12.27 -1.36 1.95
N TYR A 16 -11.42 -2.20 1.36
CA TYR A 16 -10.78 -1.97 0.08
C TYR A 16 -11.08 -3.10 -0.91
N GLN A 17 -11.34 -2.73 -2.16
CA GLN A 17 -11.60 -3.70 -3.22
C GLN A 17 -10.32 -4.20 -3.88
N ASN A 18 -9.32 -3.32 -4.02
CA ASN A 18 -8.09 -3.62 -4.75
C ASN A 18 -6.91 -2.80 -4.21
N LEU A 19 -5.72 -3.38 -4.29
CA LEU A 19 -4.43 -2.73 -4.11
C LEU A 19 -3.75 -2.57 -5.48
N HIS A 20 -3.15 -1.41 -5.74
CA HIS A 20 -2.45 -1.13 -6.99
C HIS A 20 -1.18 -0.30 -6.74
N VAL A 21 -0.18 -0.45 -7.62
CA VAL A 21 1.04 0.37 -7.64
C VAL A 21 0.92 1.35 -8.81
N GLU A 22 0.87 2.64 -8.52
CA GLU A 22 0.92 3.71 -9.52
C GLU A 22 2.33 4.33 -9.51
N GLY A 23 3.00 4.43 -10.66
CA GLY A 23 4.32 5.05 -10.77
C GLY A 23 4.50 5.78 -12.10
N GLU A 24 5.23 6.90 -12.07
CA GLU A 24 5.75 7.57 -13.27
C GLU A 24 7.22 7.20 -13.44
N ASP A 25 7.69 6.95 -14.67
CA ASP A 25 9.09 6.68 -14.99
C ASP A 25 9.71 7.89 -15.73
N PRO A 26 10.82 8.51 -15.26
CA PRO A 26 11.48 8.32 -13.96
C PRO A 26 10.78 9.17 -12.89
N GLY A 27 10.32 8.57 -11.79
CA GLY A 27 9.49 9.27 -10.82
C GLY A 27 9.09 8.46 -9.59
N GLU A 28 8.42 9.15 -8.67
CA GLU A 28 7.96 8.59 -7.39
C GLU A 28 6.88 7.53 -7.62
N CYS A 29 7.07 6.35 -7.04
CA CYS A 29 6.09 5.27 -7.03
C CYS A 29 5.17 5.39 -5.81
N LYS A 30 3.89 5.08 -5.96
CA LYS A 30 2.86 5.18 -4.92
C LYS A 30 2.09 3.87 -4.85
N LEU A 31 1.92 3.33 -3.66
CA LEU A 31 0.91 2.31 -3.43
C LEU A 31 -0.42 2.97 -3.13
N VAL A 32 -1.43 2.56 -3.88
CA VAL A 32 -2.78 3.09 -3.83
C VAL A 32 -3.75 1.95 -3.52
N LEU A 33 -4.54 2.15 -2.47
CA LEU A 33 -5.72 1.34 -2.19
C LEU A 33 -6.96 2.00 -2.76
N ILE A 34 -7.85 1.18 -3.34
CA ILE A 34 -9.16 1.62 -3.81
C ILE A 34 -10.21 1.09 -2.85
N ALA A 35 -10.89 1.99 -2.14
CA ALA A 35 -11.96 1.65 -1.22
C ALA A 35 -13.21 1.17 -1.96
N LEU A 36 -14.14 0.54 -1.23
CA LEU A 36 -15.42 0.05 -1.77
C LEU A 36 -16.28 1.15 -2.41
N ASP A 37 -16.13 2.40 -1.96
CA ASP A 37 -16.82 3.57 -2.51
C ASP A 37 -16.11 4.17 -3.75
N GLY A 38 -15.01 3.56 -4.19
CA GLY A 38 -14.18 4.02 -5.30
C GLY A 38 -13.17 5.10 -4.93
N SER A 39 -13.11 5.54 -3.66
CA SER A 39 -12.09 6.49 -3.23
C SER A 39 -10.70 5.85 -3.26
N LYS A 40 -9.72 6.62 -3.75
CA LYS A 40 -8.31 6.22 -3.78
C LYS A 40 -7.59 6.75 -2.55
N ARG A 41 -6.80 5.91 -1.90
CA ARG A 41 -5.93 6.30 -0.78
C ARG A 41 -4.50 5.88 -1.09
N VAL A 42 -3.57 6.83 -1.07
CA VAL A 42 -2.14 6.53 -1.09
C VAL A 42 -1.75 6.06 0.31
N ILE A 43 -1.17 4.86 0.41
CA ILE A 43 -0.72 4.28 1.68
C ILE A 43 0.78 4.32 1.87
N ALA A 44 1.54 4.43 0.78
CA ALA A 44 2.98 4.55 0.84
C ALA A 44 3.49 5.17 -0.46
N GLN A 45 4.62 5.87 -0.37
CA GLN A 45 5.30 6.50 -1.49
C GLN A 45 6.80 6.19 -1.43
N PHE A 46 7.33 5.75 -2.56
CA PHE A 46 8.70 5.28 -2.72
C PHE A 46 9.40 6.06 -3.82
N ALA A 47 10.71 6.22 -3.66
CA ALA A 47 11.55 6.80 -4.71
C ALA A 47 11.87 5.77 -5.81
N ASP A 48 11.74 4.47 -5.52
CA ASP A 48 12.03 3.37 -6.43
C ASP A 48 10.80 2.46 -6.63
N PHE A 49 10.68 1.90 -7.82
CA PHE A 49 9.64 0.93 -8.16
C PHE A 49 9.86 -0.41 -7.45
N GLU A 50 11.12 -0.82 -7.24
CA GLU A 50 11.44 -2.08 -6.58
C GLU A 50 10.90 -2.12 -5.14
N ASP A 51 11.11 -1.05 -4.38
CA ASP A 51 10.62 -0.94 -3.00
C ASP A 51 9.08 -0.92 -2.95
N ALA A 52 8.45 -0.18 -3.87
CA ALA A 52 6.98 -0.15 -3.97
C ALA A 52 6.41 -1.54 -4.34
N TYR A 53 7.09 -2.27 -5.22
CA TYR A 53 6.67 -3.61 -5.61
C TYR A 53 6.84 -4.63 -4.48
N ASN A 54 7.90 -4.53 -3.69
CA ASN A 54 8.14 -5.41 -2.54
C ASN A 54 7.02 -5.27 -1.51
N LEU A 55 6.68 -4.04 -1.10
CA LEU A 55 5.56 -3.82 -0.19
C LEU A 55 4.22 -4.28 -0.81
N PHE A 56 4.02 -4.08 -2.11
CA PHE A 56 2.83 -4.59 -2.80
C PHE A 56 2.72 -6.11 -2.73
N ALA A 57 3.83 -6.81 -2.95
CA ALA A 57 3.89 -8.27 -2.91
C ALA A 57 3.59 -8.79 -1.50
N ASP A 58 4.16 -8.18 -0.46
CA ASP A 58 3.91 -8.56 0.94
C ASP A 58 2.43 -8.39 1.31
N ILE A 59 1.83 -7.26 0.96
CA ILE A 59 0.40 -7.00 1.21
C ILE A 59 -0.48 -7.99 0.43
N ARG A 60 -0.14 -8.27 -0.85
CA ARG A 60 -0.87 -9.25 -1.67
C ARG A 60 -0.80 -10.65 -1.05
N ASP A 61 0.36 -11.05 -0.56
CA ASP A 61 0.57 -12.37 0.02
C ASP A 61 -0.17 -12.50 1.37
N ALA A 62 -0.25 -11.42 2.16
CA ALA A 62 -1.10 -11.36 3.35
C ALA A 62 -2.60 -11.53 3.01
N ILE A 63 -3.09 -10.84 1.96
CA ILE A 63 -4.48 -11.02 1.48
C ILE A 63 -4.71 -12.47 1.04
N ALA A 64 -3.76 -13.07 0.31
CA ALA A 64 -3.84 -14.46 -0.15
C ALA A 64 -3.83 -15.47 1.01
N ALA A 65 -3.14 -15.15 2.11
CA ALA A 65 -3.15 -15.93 3.36
C ALA A 65 -4.48 -15.82 4.13
N GLY A 66 -5.38 -14.92 3.73
CA GLY A 66 -6.66 -14.68 4.41
C GLY A 66 -6.53 -13.71 5.59
N GLU A 67 -5.44 -12.94 5.67
CA GLU A 67 -5.32 -11.88 6.66
C GLU A 67 -6.40 -10.83 6.43
N THR A 68 -6.89 -10.24 7.52
CA THR A 68 -7.91 -9.18 7.48
C THR A 68 -7.30 -7.79 7.62
N CYS A 69 -6.05 -7.72 8.07
CA CYS A 69 -5.32 -6.49 8.24
C CYS A 69 -3.81 -6.63 7.94
N TYR A 70 -3.17 -5.50 7.63
CA TYR A 70 -1.71 -5.41 7.44
C TYR A 70 -1.17 -4.16 8.14
N SER A 71 -0.10 -4.30 8.92
CA SER A 71 0.58 -3.18 9.57
C SER A 71 1.73 -2.70 8.70
N LEU A 72 1.82 -1.40 8.45
CA LEU A 72 2.92 -0.78 7.73
C LEU A 72 4.17 -0.51 8.61
N GLU A 73 4.19 -0.99 9.86
CA GLU A 73 5.28 -0.73 10.82
C GLU A 73 6.64 -1.32 10.43
N ASP A 74 6.67 -2.31 9.54
CA ASP A 74 7.91 -3.00 9.13
C ASP A 74 8.59 -2.37 7.88
N TYR A 75 8.08 -1.25 7.35
CA TYR A 75 8.60 -0.58 6.14
C TYR A 75 8.93 0.92 6.34
#